data_AF-A0A162R6D3-F1
#
_entry.id   AF-A0A162R6D3-F1
#
_cell.length_a   1.000
_cell.length_b   1.000
_cell.length_c   1.000
_cell.angle_alpha   90.00
_cell.angle_beta   90.00
_cell.angle_gamma   90.00
#
_symmetry.space_group_name_H-M   'P 1'
#
loop_
_entity.id
_entity.type
_entity.pdbx_description
1 polymer ?
#
loop_
_entity_poly.entity_id
_entity_poly.type
_entity_poly.pdbx_seq_one_letter_code
_entity_poly.pdbx_strand_id
1 'polypeptide(L)'
;MNWCEIPTLSIDEDKLVDGMGYDYWGFERVALEGLSGLSNASSDKVIDDATKQISTLISMMKRIASHHLNSDVQSFINTKVYGIQSVNSTIILSEVRFLVDDKYQYNEIRSAQVPTIHGERNRWPKIFETLCYLEMELQKQKLVYEIMENEEQGLITVLTANSLKNKLPTDIE
;
A
#
# COMPACT_ATOMS: atom_id res chain seq x y z
N MET A 1 -16.05 -2.01 -15.59
CA MET A 1 -15.90 -1.54 -14.19
C MET A 1 -16.24 -2.71 -13.31
N ASN A 2 -15.23 -3.40 -12.79
CA ASN A 2 -15.47 -4.47 -11.83
C ASN A 2 -15.58 -3.84 -10.45
N TRP A 3 -16.68 -4.19 -9.80
CA TRP A 3 -17.11 -3.77 -8.48
C TRP A 3 -16.04 -4.09 -7.41
N CYS A 4 -15.75 -3.15 -6.51
CA CYS A 4 -14.91 -3.38 -5.33
C CYS A 4 -15.82 -3.89 -4.20
N GLU A 5 -15.63 -5.13 -3.75
CA GLU A 5 -16.25 -5.64 -2.53
C GLU A 5 -15.27 -5.45 -1.37
N ILE A 6 -15.76 -4.90 -0.25
CA ILE A 6 -15.01 -4.75 1.00
C ILE A 6 -15.39 -5.95 1.89
N PRO A 7 -14.51 -6.95 2.07
CA PRO A 7 -14.81 -8.07 2.97
C PRO A 7 -14.53 -7.62 4.41
N THR A 8 -15.58 -7.50 5.22
CA THR A 8 -15.46 -7.33 6.67
C THR A 8 -15.30 -8.70 7.33
N LEU A 9 -14.06 -9.18 7.49
CA LEU A 9 -13.77 -10.39 8.27
C LEU A 9 -12.46 -10.25 9.06
N SER A 10 -12.53 -9.78 10.32
CA SER A 10 -12.08 -10.51 11.54
C SER A 10 -11.78 -9.59 12.76
N ILE A 11 -12.56 -9.79 13.84
CA ILE A 11 -12.30 -9.84 15.31
C ILE A 11 -11.47 -8.72 16.03
N ASP A 12 -10.77 -7.82 15.36
CA ASP A 12 -10.05 -6.71 16.04
C ASP A 12 -10.47 -5.37 15.39
N GLU A 13 -11.61 -4.81 15.82
CA GLU A 13 -12.22 -3.60 15.22
C GLU A 13 -11.27 -2.38 15.23
N ASP A 14 -10.28 -2.36 16.13
CA ASP A 14 -9.36 -1.22 16.32
C ASP A 14 -8.24 -1.11 15.27
N LYS A 15 -8.04 -2.09 14.39
CA LYS A 15 -6.91 -2.09 13.42
C LYS A 15 -7.31 -2.07 11.95
N LEU A 16 -8.60 -2.01 11.64
CA LEU A 16 -9.08 -2.03 10.26
C LEU A 16 -9.02 -0.64 9.65
N VAL A 17 -8.25 -0.48 8.57
CA VAL A 17 -8.25 0.77 7.81
C VAL A 17 -9.64 1.04 7.21
N ASP A 18 -9.96 2.32 6.99
CA ASP A 18 -11.29 2.74 6.52
C ASP A 18 -11.66 2.18 5.14
N GLY A 19 -10.66 1.84 4.32
CA GLY A 19 -10.89 1.16 3.05
C GLY A 19 -9.68 0.43 2.53
N MET A 20 -9.94 -0.55 1.66
CA MET A 20 -8.91 -1.36 1.01
C MET A 20 -9.22 -1.50 -0.48
N GLY A 21 -8.19 -1.34 -1.31
CA GLY A 21 -8.23 -1.57 -2.75
C GLY A 21 -7.51 -2.87 -3.08
N TYR A 22 -8.17 -3.68 -3.91
CA TYR A 22 -7.69 -5.01 -4.32
C TYR A 22 -7.35 -5.05 -5.80
N ASP A 23 -6.41 -5.91 -6.18
CA ASP A 23 -6.22 -6.26 -7.59
C ASP A 23 -7.18 -7.38 -8.04
N TYR A 24 -7.04 -7.81 -9.29
CA TYR A 24 -7.89 -8.84 -9.88
C TYR A 24 -7.70 -10.24 -9.28
N TRP A 25 -6.61 -10.46 -8.54
CA TRP A 25 -6.34 -11.70 -7.82
C TRP A 25 -6.84 -11.64 -6.36
N GLY A 26 -7.44 -10.52 -5.95
CA GLY A 26 -7.97 -10.34 -4.59
C GLY A 26 -6.90 -10.00 -3.56
N PHE A 27 -5.72 -9.56 -3.98
CA PHE A 27 -4.69 -9.10 -3.05
C PHE A 27 -4.79 -7.60 -2.80
N GLU A 28 -4.52 -7.20 -1.57
CA GLU A 28 -4.49 -5.79 -1.16
C GLU A 28 -3.35 -5.03 -1.89
N ARG A 29 -3.68 -3.86 -2.44
CA ARG A 29 -2.73 -2.96 -3.14
C ARG A 29 -2.75 -1.53 -2.63
N VAL A 30 -3.89 -1.08 -2.12
CA VAL A 30 -4.07 0.28 -1.62
C VAL A 30 -4.82 0.26 -0.30
N ALA A 31 -4.28 0.89 0.74
CA ALA A 31 -5.00 1.14 1.99
C ALA A 31 -5.49 2.59 2.05
N LEU A 32 -6.72 2.80 2.53
CA LEU A 32 -7.35 4.11 2.67
C LEU A 32 -7.63 4.37 4.15
N GLU A 33 -7.15 5.49 4.67
CA GLU A 33 -7.43 5.93 6.04
C GLU A 33 -7.90 7.39 6.03
N GLY A 34 -9.05 7.65 6.63
CA GLY A 34 -9.66 8.97 6.74
C GLY A 34 -9.69 9.43 8.19
N LEU A 35 -8.92 10.46 8.52
CA LEU A 35 -9.11 11.16 9.79
C LEU A 35 -10.36 12.04 9.72
N SER A 36 -11.25 11.85 10.68
CA SER A 36 -12.51 12.60 10.74
C SER A 36 -12.28 14.11 10.96
N GLY A 37 -12.63 14.90 9.94
CA GLY A 37 -13.22 16.25 10.02
C GLY A 37 -12.39 17.43 10.55
N LEU A 38 -12.70 18.63 10.04
CA LEU A 38 -12.16 19.97 10.35
C LEU A 38 -12.08 20.38 11.85
N SER A 39 -12.50 19.54 12.78
CA SER A 39 -12.61 19.83 14.22
C SER A 39 -11.59 19.04 15.03
N ASN A 40 -10.55 19.72 15.49
CA ASN A 40 -9.64 19.29 16.58
C ASN A 40 -9.37 17.77 16.67
N ALA A 41 -8.93 17.14 15.58
CA ALA A 41 -8.28 15.85 15.71
C ALA A 41 -7.10 16.04 16.68
N SER A 42 -7.13 15.37 17.83
CA SER A 42 -6.01 15.43 18.75
C SER A 42 -4.75 14.91 18.04
N SER A 43 -3.59 15.45 18.40
CA SER A 43 -2.30 14.95 17.89
C SER A 43 -2.21 13.44 18.02
N ASP A 44 -2.73 12.91 19.13
CA ASP A 44 -2.69 11.49 19.46
C ASP A 44 -3.51 10.67 18.47
N LYS A 45 -4.69 11.15 18.03
CA LYS A 45 -5.50 10.43 17.04
C LYS A 45 -4.86 10.45 15.65
N VAL A 46 -4.24 11.57 15.27
CA VAL A 46 -3.47 11.65 14.00
C VAL A 46 -2.30 10.67 13.99
N ILE A 47 -1.58 10.56 15.11
CA ILE A 47 -0.45 9.63 15.27
C ILE A 47 -0.94 8.18 15.23
N ASP A 48 -2.05 7.87 15.91
CA ASP A 48 -2.66 6.54 15.93
C ASP A 48 -3.07 6.09 14.53
N ASP A 49 -3.81 6.91 13.79
CA ASP A 49 -4.27 6.58 12.44
C ASP A 49 -3.11 6.49 11.43
N ALA A 50 -2.08 7.33 11.57
CA ALA A 50 -0.86 7.20 10.77
C ALA A 50 -0.10 5.90 11.07
N THR A 51 -0.01 5.51 12.35
CA THR A 51 0.63 4.26 12.78
C THR A 51 -0.12 3.05 12.25
N LYS A 52 -1.46 3.08 12.34
CA LYS A 52 -2.35 2.06 11.79
C LYS A 52 -2.18 1.91 10.28
N GLN A 53 -2.09 3.03 9.55
CA GLN A 53 -1.84 3.00 8.11
C GLN A 53 -0.48 2.37 7.79
N ILE A 54 0.60 2.82 8.43
CA ILE A 54 1.95 2.26 8.21
C ILE A 54 1.99 0.76 8.52
N SER A 55 1.41 0.35 9.65
CA SER A 55 1.32 -1.06 10.05
C SER A 55 0.56 -1.91 9.03
N THR A 56 -0.52 -1.35 8.47
CA THR A 56 -1.31 -2.01 7.42
C THR A 56 -0.49 -2.18 6.15
N LEU A 57 0.21 -1.14 5.69
CA LEU A 57 1.06 -1.23 4.49
C LEU A 57 2.20 -2.25 4.68
N ILE A 58 2.84 -2.29 5.84
CA ILE A 58 3.86 -3.32 6.13
C ILE A 58 3.25 -4.72 6.10
N SER A 59 2.05 -4.89 6.68
CA SER A 59 1.34 -6.17 6.67
C SER A 59 0.97 -6.62 5.25
N MET A 60 0.57 -5.70 4.38
CA MET A 60 0.33 -5.96 2.97
C MET A 60 1.61 -6.45 2.26
N MET A 61 2.75 -5.79 2.48
CA MET A 61 4.03 -6.23 1.93
C MET A 61 4.44 -7.61 2.43
N LYS A 62 4.27 -7.90 3.72
CA LYS A 62 4.54 -9.23 4.30
C LYS A 62 3.67 -10.31 3.65
N ARG A 63 2.39 -10.01 3.43
CA ARG A 63 1.47 -10.92 2.74
C ARG A 63 1.90 -11.16 1.29
N ILE A 64 2.33 -10.13 0.56
CA ILE A 64 2.90 -10.31 -0.77
C ILE A 64 4.11 -11.25 -0.71
N ALA A 65 5.03 -11.05 0.23
CA ALA A 65 6.20 -11.92 0.39
C ALA A 65 5.84 -13.38 0.69
N SER A 66 4.88 -13.61 1.60
CA SER A 66 4.48 -14.96 2.02
C SER A 66 3.77 -15.76 0.92
N HIS A 67 3.13 -15.08 -0.02
CA HIS A 67 2.53 -15.72 -1.20
C HIS A 67 3.54 -16.02 -2.32
N HIS A 68 4.73 -15.41 -2.28
CA HIS A 68 5.71 -15.46 -3.37
C HIS A 68 7.08 -15.97 -2.88
N LEU A 69 7.08 -16.95 -1.97
CA LEU A 69 8.29 -17.45 -1.31
C LEU A 69 9.37 -18.00 -2.26
N ASN A 70 8.99 -18.44 -3.45
CA ASN A 70 9.90 -18.93 -4.49
C ASN A 70 10.36 -17.83 -5.47
N SER A 71 9.79 -16.62 -5.40
CA SER A 71 10.20 -15.48 -6.22
C SER A 71 11.58 -14.93 -5.84
N ASP A 72 12.24 -14.27 -6.81
CA ASP A 72 13.54 -13.64 -6.61
C ASP A 72 13.42 -12.41 -5.70
N VAL A 73 14.37 -12.26 -4.78
CA VAL A 73 14.42 -11.12 -3.86
C VAL A 73 14.46 -9.78 -4.59
N GLN A 74 15.14 -9.68 -5.75
CA GLN A 74 15.16 -8.43 -6.54
C GLN A 74 13.79 -8.10 -7.10
N SER A 75 13.05 -9.10 -7.58
CA SER A 75 11.67 -8.93 -8.05
C SER A 75 10.79 -8.42 -6.92
N PHE A 76 10.92 -8.97 -5.71
CA PHE A 76 10.19 -8.47 -4.54
C PHE A 76 10.58 -7.06 -4.10
N ILE A 77 11.86 -6.69 -4.12
CA ILE A 77 12.31 -5.33 -3.74
C ILE A 77 11.74 -4.25 -4.68
N ASN A 78 11.39 -4.63 -5.92
CA ASN A 78 10.73 -3.73 -6.86
C ASN A 78 9.22 -3.57 -6.59
N THR A 79 8.67 -4.33 -5.65
CA THR A 79 7.27 -4.17 -5.23
C THR A 79 7.06 -3.00 -4.30
N LYS A 80 5.87 -2.43 -4.38
CA LYS A 80 5.40 -1.33 -3.54
C LYS A 80 3.93 -1.53 -3.20
N VAL A 81 3.55 -1.06 -2.02
CA VAL A 81 2.14 -0.89 -1.64
C VAL A 81 1.89 0.58 -1.34
N TYR A 82 0.65 1.02 -1.54
CA TYR A 82 0.30 2.43 -1.44
C TYR A 82 -0.73 2.69 -0.34
N GLY A 83 -0.58 3.81 0.34
CA GLY A 83 -1.55 4.32 1.31
C GLY A 83 -2.09 5.66 0.86
N ILE A 84 -3.40 5.87 0.98
CA ILE A 84 -4.00 7.21 0.94
C ILE A 84 -4.47 7.55 2.34
N GLN A 85 -3.96 8.64 2.90
CA GLN A 85 -4.43 9.19 4.16
C GLN A 85 -5.11 10.53 3.92
N SER A 86 -6.27 10.78 4.53
CA SER A 86 -6.81 12.12 4.64
C SER A 86 -6.55 12.63 6.06
N VAL A 87 -5.77 13.70 6.20
CA VAL A 87 -5.53 14.41 7.47
C VAL A 87 -6.13 15.81 7.35
N ASN A 88 -7.19 16.10 8.10
CA ASN A 88 -7.95 17.35 7.98
C ASN A 88 -8.47 17.58 6.54
N SER A 89 -7.94 18.60 5.86
CA SER A 89 -8.25 18.91 4.45
C SER A 89 -7.07 18.59 3.53
N THR A 90 -6.19 17.66 3.91
CA THR A 90 -5.05 17.24 3.10
C THR A 90 -5.12 15.76 2.82
N ILE A 91 -5.10 15.38 1.55
CA ILE A 91 -4.87 14.01 1.12
C ILE A 91 -3.36 13.81 0.97
N ILE A 92 -2.84 12.73 1.52
CA ILE A 92 -1.46 12.28 1.46
C ILE A 92 -1.46 10.93 0.76
N LEU A 93 -0.62 10.78 -0.25
CA LEU A 93 -0.31 9.51 -0.89
C LEU A 93 1.08 9.07 -0.42
N SER A 94 1.13 7.90 0.19
CA SER A 94 2.36 7.27 0.67
C SER A 94 2.61 5.93 0.00
N GLU A 95 3.86 5.48 0.06
CA GLU A 95 4.26 4.14 -0.37
C GLU A 95 5.10 3.46 0.72
N VAL A 96 5.02 2.13 0.77
CA VAL A 96 5.98 1.28 1.48
C VAL A 96 6.68 0.38 0.49
N ARG A 97 8.00 0.25 0.65
CA ARG A 97 8.85 -0.70 -0.07
C ARG A 97 9.75 -1.47 0.87
N PHE A 98 10.18 -2.65 0.44
CA PHE A 98 11.17 -3.46 1.12
C PHE A 98 12.58 -3.10 0.64
N LEU A 99 13.55 -3.03 1.55
CA LEU A 99 14.95 -2.74 1.27
C LEU A 99 15.79 -4.01 1.38
N VAL A 100 16.95 -4.02 0.71
CA VAL A 100 17.90 -5.14 0.71
C VAL A 100 18.42 -5.49 2.13
N ASP A 101 18.33 -4.58 3.09
CA ASP A 101 18.78 -4.74 4.48
C ASP A 101 17.67 -5.18 5.45
N ASP A 102 16.65 -5.87 4.94
CA ASP A 102 15.48 -6.38 5.68
C ASP A 102 14.65 -5.30 6.39
N LYS A 103 14.67 -4.08 5.85
CA LYS A 103 13.90 -2.96 6.39
C LYS A 103 12.78 -2.53 5.46
N TYR A 104 11.75 -1.95 6.06
CA TYR A 104 10.68 -1.27 5.34
C TYR A 104 10.99 0.21 5.29
N GLN A 105 10.82 0.82 4.12
CA GLN A 105 10.86 2.25 3.96
C GLN A 105 9.45 2.77 3.66
N TYR A 106 8.97 3.67 4.52
CA TYR A 106 7.78 4.47 4.30
C TYR A 106 8.15 5.83 3.72
N ASN A 107 7.48 6.25 2.65
CA ASN A 107 7.67 7.57 2.04
C ASN A 107 6.32 8.22 1.74
N GLU A 108 6.17 9.50 2.06
CA GLU A 108 5.11 10.33 1.49
C GLU A 108 5.54 10.81 0.10
N ILE A 109 4.77 10.46 -0.93
CA ILE A 109 5.13 10.72 -2.33
C ILE A 109 4.42 11.96 -2.86
N ARG A 110 3.16 12.17 -2.48
CA ARG A 110 2.38 13.34 -2.88
C ARG A 110 1.44 13.78 -1.77
N SER A 111 1.11 15.07 -1.78
CA SER A 111 0.05 15.63 -0.97
C SER A 111 -0.75 16.68 -1.75
N ALA A 112 -2.03 16.81 -1.41
CA ALA A 112 -2.94 17.75 -2.04
C ALA A 112 -3.98 18.24 -1.02
N GLN A 113 -4.28 19.54 -1.05
CA GLN A 113 -5.35 20.10 -0.23
C GLN A 113 -6.70 19.91 -0.91
N VAL A 114 -7.66 19.35 -0.16
CA VAL A 114 -9.05 19.16 -0.57
C VAL A 114 -9.80 20.50 -0.53
N PRO A 115 -10.39 20.93 -1.66
CA PRO A 115 -11.30 22.07 -1.67
C PRO A 115 -12.50 21.81 -0.75
N THR A 116 -12.66 22.63 0.28
CA THR A 116 -13.81 22.56 1.21
C THR A 116 -14.87 23.63 0.90
N ILE A 117 -14.48 24.65 0.13
CA ILE A 117 -15.36 25.71 -0.36
C ILE A 117 -15.17 25.94 -1.87
N HIS A 118 -16.18 26.51 -2.53
CA HIS A 118 -16.15 26.73 -3.99
C HIS A 118 -14.98 27.61 -4.46
N GLY A 119 -14.49 28.52 -3.61
CA GLY A 119 -13.33 29.38 -3.89
C GLY A 119 -12.02 28.61 -4.06
N GLU A 120 -11.92 27.40 -3.50
CA GLU A 120 -10.71 26.56 -3.50
C GLU A 120 -10.68 25.56 -4.65
N ARG A 121 -11.66 25.60 -5.57
CA ARG A 121 -11.78 24.63 -6.68
C ARG A 121 -10.54 24.54 -7.58
N ASN A 122 -9.68 25.57 -7.57
CA ASN A 122 -8.39 25.55 -8.26
C ASN A 122 -7.38 24.55 -7.66
N ARG A 123 -7.65 23.94 -6.50
CA ARG A 123 -6.83 22.87 -5.92
C ARG A 123 -7.17 21.47 -6.44
N TRP A 124 -8.34 21.28 -7.08
CA TRP A 124 -8.74 20.01 -7.70
C TRP A 124 -7.71 19.40 -8.65
N PRO A 125 -7.02 20.17 -9.53
CA PRO A 125 -5.99 19.62 -10.41
C PRO A 125 -4.89 18.86 -9.65
N LYS A 126 -4.51 19.31 -8.46
CA LYS A 126 -3.48 18.64 -7.65
C LYS A 126 -3.97 17.31 -7.08
N ILE A 127 -5.25 17.21 -6.70
CA ILE A 127 -5.87 15.94 -6.28
C ILE A 127 -5.90 14.96 -7.46
N PHE A 128 -6.37 15.40 -8.63
CA PHE A 128 -6.39 14.54 -9.81
C PHE A 128 -4.99 14.08 -10.21
N GLU A 129 -4.00 14.97 -10.11
CA GLU A 129 -2.59 14.63 -10.35
C GLU A 129 -2.09 13.54 -9.38
N THR A 130 -2.43 13.63 -8.09
CA THR A 130 -2.14 12.58 -7.10
C THR A 130 -2.77 11.24 -7.47
N LEU A 131 -4.05 11.23 -7.87
CA LEU A 131 -4.76 10.02 -8.27
C LEU A 131 -4.20 9.43 -9.58
N CYS A 132 -3.90 10.26 -10.57
CA CYS A 132 -3.27 9.84 -11.82
C CYS A 132 -1.90 9.20 -11.57
N TYR A 133 -1.11 9.77 -10.65
CA TYR A 133 0.17 9.17 -10.27
C TYR A 133 -0.01 7.80 -9.64
N LEU A 134 -0.94 7.63 -8.71
CA LEU A 134 -1.24 6.34 -8.10
C LEU A 134 -1.63 5.31 -9.17
N GLU A 135 -2.54 5.65 -10.07
CA GLU A 135 -2.95 4.77 -11.17
C GLU A 135 -1.74 4.34 -12.03
N MET A 136 -0.89 5.30 -12.43
CA MET A 136 0.30 5.01 -13.22
C MET A 136 1.27 4.06 -12.50
N GLU A 137 1.47 4.25 -11.21
CA GLU A 137 2.34 3.38 -10.42
C GLU A 137 1.73 1.99 -10.20
N LEU A 138 0.42 1.88 -9.99
CA LEU A 138 -0.27 0.58 -9.90
C LEU A 138 -0.16 -0.21 -11.21
N GLN A 139 -0.27 0.46 -12.36
CA GLN A 139 -0.06 -0.18 -13.67
C GLN A 139 1.38 -0.70 -13.83
N LYS A 140 2.39 0.01 -13.30
CA LYS A 140 3.78 -0.49 -13.30
C LYS A 140 3.95 -1.70 -12.37
N GLN A 141 3.34 -1.64 -11.18
CA GLN A 141 3.40 -2.73 -10.21
C GLN A 141 2.78 -4.02 -10.75
N LYS A 142 1.75 -3.93 -11.60
CA LYS A 142 1.18 -5.09 -12.29
C LYS A 142 2.22 -5.94 -13.02
N LEU A 143 3.18 -5.30 -13.70
CA LEU A 143 4.25 -6.01 -14.41
C LEU A 143 5.20 -6.72 -13.43
N VAL A 144 5.50 -6.09 -12.29
CA VAL A 144 6.34 -6.70 -11.25
C VAL A 144 5.65 -7.92 -10.65
N TYR A 145 4.36 -7.84 -10.35
CA TYR A 145 3.59 -8.97 -9.84
C TYR A 145 3.47 -10.11 -10.84
N GLU A 146 3.34 -9.82 -12.14
CA GLU A 146 3.35 -10.86 -13.18
C GLU A 146 4.69 -11.59 -13.25
N ILE A 147 5.81 -10.86 -13.08
CA ILE A 147 7.15 -11.48 -13.00
C ILE A 147 7.22 -12.39 -11.76
N MET A 148 6.82 -11.89 -10.60
CA MET A 148 6.84 -12.67 -9.35
C MET A 148 5.95 -13.90 -9.42
N GLU A 149 4.74 -13.79 -9.99
CA GLU A 149 3.87 -14.96 -10.18
C GLU A 149 4.53 -15.99 -11.09
N ASN A 150 5.15 -15.57 -12.19
CA ASN A 150 5.87 -16.47 -13.08
C ASN A 150 7.09 -17.13 -12.41
N GLU A 151 7.80 -16.41 -11.54
CA GLU A 151 8.89 -16.95 -10.71
C GLU A 151 8.36 -17.96 -9.67
N GLU A 152 7.26 -17.64 -9.00
CA GLU A 152 6.61 -18.49 -8.00
C GLU A 152 6.15 -19.83 -8.60
N GLN A 153 5.56 -19.79 -9.80
CA GLN A 153 5.11 -20.98 -10.53
C GLN A 153 6.26 -21.72 -11.26
N GLY A 154 7.50 -21.23 -11.19
CA GLY A 154 8.66 -21.82 -11.85
C GLY A 154 8.68 -21.68 -13.39
N LEU A 155 7.88 -20.76 -13.94
CA LEU A 155 7.91 -20.38 -15.36
C LEU A 155 9.15 -19.52 -15.68
N ILE A 156 9.64 -18.77 -14.69
CA ILE A 156 10.94 -18.09 -14.70
C ILE A 156 11.84 -18.78 -13.68
N THR A 157 13.04 -19.20 -14.11
CA THR A 157 13.98 -19.88 -13.23
C THR A 157 14.61 -18.91 -12.23
N VAL A 158 14.35 -19.13 -10.94
CA VAL A 158 15.01 -18.45 -9.83
C VAL A 158 16.07 -19.36 -9.22
N LEU A 159 17.27 -18.82 -8.96
CA LEU A 159 18.30 -19.54 -8.21
C LEU A 159 17.83 -19.72 -6.76
N THR A 160 17.91 -20.94 -6.22
CA THR A 160 17.48 -21.22 -4.84
C THR A 160 18.09 -20.27 -3.81
N ALA A 161 19.35 -19.85 -3.99
CA ALA A 161 20.01 -18.89 -3.08
C ALA A 161 19.41 -17.46 -3.10
N ASN A 162 18.65 -17.12 -4.14
CA ASN A 162 18.05 -15.80 -4.33
C ASN A 162 16.54 -15.77 -4.03
N SER A 163 15.91 -16.92 -3.78
CA SER A 163 14.48 -16.96 -3.47
C SER A 163 14.18 -16.35 -2.11
N LEU A 164 13.02 -15.68 -1.99
CA LEU A 164 12.58 -15.05 -0.75
C LEU A 164 12.64 -15.98 0.47
N LYS A 165 12.21 -17.24 0.35
CA LYS A 165 12.25 -18.25 1.44
C LYS A 165 13.63 -18.48 2.06
N ASN A 166 14.70 -18.22 1.32
CA ASN A 166 16.07 -18.49 1.76
C ASN A 166 16.81 -17.21 2.19
N LYS A 167 16.18 -16.05 1.98
CA LYS A 167 16.77 -14.73 2.24
C LYS A 167 16.04 -13.96 3.34
N LEU A 168 14.72 -14.13 3.46
CA LEU A 168 13.95 -13.54 4.54
C LEU A 168 14.15 -14.35 5.83
N PRO A 169 14.31 -13.69 6.99
CA PRO A 169 14.32 -14.38 8.27
C PRO A 169 13.00 -15.13 8.49
N THR A 170 13.07 -16.30 9.12
CA THR A 170 11.97 -17.25 9.38
C THR A 170 10.82 -16.72 10.27
N ASP A 171 10.78 -15.43 10.59
CA ASP A 171 9.80 -14.83 11.50
C ASP A 171 8.57 -14.25 10.75
N ILE A 172 8.23 -14.82 9.59
CA ILE A 172 6.97 -14.54 8.88
C ILE A 172 6.00 -15.69 9.17
N GLU A 173 5.54 -15.76 10.42
CA GLU A 173 4.28 -16.41 10.83
C GLU A 173 3.36 -15.38 11.45
#